data_AF-A0A2M7MHH5-F1
#
_entry.id   AF-A0A2M7MHH5-F1
#
_cell.length_a   1.000
_cell.length_b   1.000
_cell.length_c   1.000
_cell.angle_alpha   90.00
_cell.angle_beta   90.00
_cell.angle_gamma   90.00
#
_symmetry.space_group_name_H-M   'P 1'
#
loop_
_entity.id
_entity.type
_entity.pdbx_description
1 polymer ?
#
loop_
_entity_poly.entity_id
_entity_poly.type
_entity_poly.pdbx_seq_one_letter_code
_entity_poly.pdbx_strand_id
1 'polypeptide(L)'
;MEKFSKIYPTLKPSIVAIASRLSKNPEFPDIIGTGFIARHDGIIFTNGHVIKAIKKLPRLKSMGPEDWPIVVLYFHWVPDKGMMMIDLEVKGVGGLKREKLVEG
;
A
#
# COMPACT_ATOMS: atom_id res chain seq x y z
N MET A 1 -4.13 -21.28 -6.96
CA MET A 1 -3.45 -19.97 -6.78
C MET A 1 -2.71 -19.69 -8.09
N GLU A 2 -3.10 -18.65 -8.84
CA GLU A 2 -2.43 -18.33 -10.12
C GLU A 2 -0.99 -17.84 -9.89
N LYS A 3 -0.08 -18.21 -10.80
CA LYS A 3 1.32 -17.77 -10.73
C LYS A 3 1.41 -16.25 -10.93
N PHE A 4 2.19 -15.58 -10.08
CA PHE A 4 2.46 -14.14 -10.12
C PHE A 4 2.84 -13.63 -11.53
N SER A 5 3.59 -14.44 -12.30
CA SER A 5 3.97 -14.10 -13.68
C SER A 5 2.81 -13.90 -14.65
N LYS A 6 1.64 -14.54 -14.40
CA LYS A 6 0.43 -14.35 -15.22
C LYS A 6 -0.35 -13.10 -14.83
N ILE A 7 -0.25 -12.69 -13.57
CA ILE A 7 -0.94 -11.51 -13.03
C ILE A 7 -0.15 -10.24 -13.37
N TYR A 8 1.18 -10.31 -13.39
CA TYR A 8 2.08 -9.16 -13.61
C TYR A 8 1.72 -8.29 -14.82
N PRO A 9 1.39 -8.84 -16.01
CA PRO A 9 1.02 -8.03 -17.19
C PRO A 9 -0.35 -7.34 -17.07
N THR A 10 -1.24 -7.81 -16.19
CA THR A 10 -2.55 -7.21 -15.92
C THR A 10 -2.49 -6.09 -14.89
N LEU A 11 -1.34 -5.95 -14.21
CA LEU A 11 -1.11 -4.83 -13.31
C LEU A 11 -0.95 -3.60 -14.17
N LYS A 12 -1.90 -2.67 -14.09
CA LYS A 12 -1.69 -1.32 -14.62
C LYS A 12 -0.44 -0.79 -13.90
N PRO A 13 0.66 -0.45 -14.60
CA PRO A 13 1.90 -0.01 -13.96
C PRO A 13 1.61 1.30 -13.22
N SER A 14 1.29 1.15 -11.95
CA SER A 14 0.76 2.19 -11.11
C SER A 14 1.30 1.94 -9.72
N ILE A 15 2.39 2.65 -9.42
CA ILE A 15 3.03 2.62 -8.11
C ILE A 15 2.17 3.47 -7.19
N VAL A 16 1.88 2.91 -6.02
CA VAL A 16 1.25 3.64 -4.93
C VAL A 16 2.25 3.79 -3.80
N ALA A 17 2.15 4.89 -3.07
CA ALA A 17 2.87 5.05 -1.82
C ALA A 17 1.96 4.62 -0.66
N ILE A 18 2.52 3.96 0.34
CA ILE A 18 1.82 3.57 1.56
C ILE A 18 2.35 4.48 2.67
N ALA A 19 1.50 5.36 3.17
CA ALA A 19 1.90 6.43 4.08
C ALA A 19 1.25 6.27 5.45
N SER A 20 1.91 6.81 6.48
CA SER A 20 1.40 6.85 7.85
C SER A 20 0.38 7.96 8.02
N ARG A 21 -0.82 7.64 8.54
CA ARG A 21 -1.79 8.67 8.97
C ARG A 21 -1.35 9.41 10.24
N LEU A 22 -0.29 8.94 10.88
CA LEU A 22 0.30 9.54 12.09
C LEU A 22 1.37 10.57 11.77
N SER A 23 1.69 10.76 10.48
CA SER A 23 2.74 11.69 10.09
C SER A 23 2.38 13.09 10.56
N LYS A 24 3.37 13.79 11.12
CA LYS A 24 3.23 15.19 11.54
C LYS A 24 3.44 16.17 10.38
N ASN A 25 3.78 15.67 9.20
CA ASN A 25 3.98 16.49 8.01
C ASN A 25 2.64 16.66 7.27
N PRO A 26 2.06 17.87 7.26
CA PRO A 26 0.77 18.13 6.64
C PRO A 26 0.81 18.16 5.11
N GLU A 27 1.97 18.43 4.51
CA GLU A 27 2.10 18.53 3.05
C GLU A 27 2.37 17.17 2.40
N PHE A 28 3.18 16.34 3.05
CA PHE A 28 3.51 15.01 2.54
C PHE A 28 3.75 14.03 3.68
N PRO A 29 2.88 13.03 3.86
CA PRO A 29 2.98 12.12 4.99
C PRO A 29 4.18 11.18 4.83
N ASP A 30 4.70 10.71 5.97
CA ASP A 30 5.82 9.76 6.00
C ASP A 30 5.47 8.46 5.27
N ILE A 31 6.23 8.18 4.20
CA ILE A 31 6.07 6.98 3.40
C ILE A 31 6.73 5.79 4.10
N ILE A 32 5.91 4.78 4.38
CA ILE A 32 6.32 3.51 5.00
C ILE A 32 6.88 2.56 3.94
N GLY A 33 6.37 2.66 2.71
CA GLY A 33 6.81 1.87 1.58
C GLY A 33 5.97 2.13 0.34
N THR A 34 6.14 1.30 -0.67
CA THR A 34 5.41 1.39 -1.93
C THR A 34 4.73 0.07 -2.26
N GLY A 35 3.80 0.12 -3.20
CA GLY A 35 3.14 -1.06 -3.73
C GLY A 35 2.68 -0.84 -5.17
N PHE A 36 2.05 -1.86 -5.72
CA PHE A 36 1.48 -1.85 -7.07
C PHE A 36 0.01 -2.22 -6.99
N ILE A 37 -0.82 -1.51 -7.74
CA ILE A 37 -2.22 -1.91 -7.93
C ILE A 37 -2.22 -3.23 -8.71
N ALA A 38 -2.56 -4.31 -8.00
CA ALA A 38 -2.50 -5.66 -8.49
C ALA A 38 -3.78 -6.08 -9.24
N ARG A 39 -4.91 -5.46 -8.90
CA ARG A 39 -6.20 -5.76 -9.51
C ARG A 39 -7.06 -4.51 -9.52
N HIS A 40 -7.97 -4.44 -10.50
CA HIS A 40 -8.93 -3.34 -10.66
C HIS A 40 -9.87 -3.10 -9.46
N ASP A 41 -10.07 -4.09 -8.59
CA ASP A 41 -10.88 -4.01 -7.38
C ASP A 41 -10.09 -3.48 -6.16
N GLY A 42 -8.92 -2.86 -6.40
CA GLY A 42 -8.17 -2.15 -5.38
C GLY A 42 -7.20 -3.01 -4.57
N ILE A 43 -6.95 -4.27 -4.98
CA ILE A 43 -5.90 -5.08 -4.34
C ILE A 43 -4.53 -4.50 -4.67
N ILE A 44 -3.73 -4.22 -3.64
CA ILE A 44 -2.37 -3.71 -3.76
C ILE A 44 -1.38 -4.74 -3.24
N PHE A 45 -0.33 -5.01 -4.01
CA PHE A 45 0.80 -5.81 -3.58
C PHE A 45 1.95 -4.94 -3.12
N THR A 46 2.54 -5.30 -1.99
CA THR A 46 3.71 -4.64 -1.41
C THR A 46 4.64 -5.69 -0.82
N ASN A 47 5.85 -5.27 -0.49
CA ASN A 47 6.84 -6.14 0.12
C ASN A 47 6.45 -6.53 1.55
N GLY A 48 6.83 -7.74 1.97
CA GLY A 48 6.49 -8.26 3.29
C GLY A 48 7.02 -7.41 4.46
N HIS A 49 8.12 -6.68 4.28
CA HIS A 49 8.62 -5.77 5.32
C HIS A 49 7.71 -4.55 5.53
N VAL A 50 7.02 -4.08 4.49
CA VAL A 50 6.04 -2.98 4.60
C VAL A 50 4.86 -3.44 5.45
N ILE A 51 4.36 -4.66 5.22
CA ILE A 51 3.32 -5.28 6.05
C ILE A 51 3.77 -5.38 7.52
N LYS A 52 5.04 -5.74 7.77
CA LYS A 52 5.61 -5.77 9.14
C LYS A 52 5.69 -4.37 9.75
N ALA A 53 6.00 -3.34 8.98
CA ALA A 53 6.04 -1.96 9.45
C ALA A 53 4.64 -1.43 9.80
N ILE A 54 3.64 -1.68 8.93
CA ILE A 54 2.24 -1.30 9.17
C ILE A 54 1.74 -1.89 10.50
N LYS A 55 2.04 -3.16 10.76
CA LYS A 55 1.63 -3.85 12.00
C LYS A 55 2.26 -3.30 13.29
N LYS A 56 3.35 -2.53 13.16
CA LYS A 56 4.01 -1.89 14.30
C LYS A 56 3.52 -0.46 14.57
N LEU A 57 2.71 0.10 13.66
CA LEU A 57 2.19 1.44 13.85
C LEU A 57 1.17 1.45 15.00
N PRO A 58 1.22 2.46 15.89
CA PRO A 58 0.20 2.62 16.90
C PRO A 58 -1.13 3.02 16.24
N ARG A 59 -2.24 2.65 16.87
CA ARG A 59 -3.58 3.13 16.49
C ARG A 59 -3.85 4.43 17.23
N LEU A 60 -4.44 5.42 16.57
CA LEU A 60 -4.95 6.61 17.26
C LEU A 60 -6.16 6.22 18.12
N LYS A 61 -6.36 6.89 19.25
CA LYS A 61 -7.51 6.65 20.14
C LYS A 61 -8.86 6.91 19.46
N SER A 62 -8.87 7.79 18.45
CA SER A 62 -10.06 8.16 17.69
C SER A 62 -10.41 7.16 16.58
N MET A 63 -9.56 6.18 16.30
CA MET A 63 -9.80 5.21 15.23
C MET A 63 -10.80 4.15 15.65
N GLY A 64 -11.78 3.90 14.80
CA GLY A 64 -12.71 2.78 14.91
C GLY A 64 -12.02 1.44 14.74
N PRO A 65 -12.71 0.32 15.01
CA PRO A 65 -12.14 -1.03 14.93
C PRO A 65 -11.62 -1.39 13.53
N GLU A 66 -12.27 -0.88 12.48
CA GLU A 66 -11.94 -1.18 11.07
C GLU A 66 -10.92 -0.22 10.44
N ASP A 67 -10.58 0.88 11.14
CA ASP A 67 -9.67 1.88 10.58
C ASP A 67 -8.22 1.38 10.58
N TRP A 68 -7.47 1.69 9.54
CA TRP A 68 -6.03 1.38 9.46
C TRP A 68 -5.18 2.64 9.66
N PRO A 69 -4.04 2.56 10.37
CA PRO A 69 -3.20 3.73 10.68
C PRO A 69 -2.37 4.20 9.47
N ILE A 70 -2.82 3.83 8.27
CA ILE A 70 -2.17 4.09 6.99
C ILE A 70 -3.18 4.61 5.97
N VAL A 71 -2.64 5.23 4.94
CA VAL A 71 -3.36 5.60 3.72
C VAL A 71 -2.52 5.16 2.53
N VAL A 72 -3.18 4.76 1.45
CA VAL A 72 -2.51 4.51 0.18
C VAL A 72 -2.67 5.76 -0.67
N LEU A 73 -1.55 6.30 -1.14
CA LEU A 73 -1.51 7.46 -2.02
C LEU A 73 -1.30 6.99 -3.45
N TYR A 74 -2.27 7.25 -4.32
CA TYR A 74 -2.12 7.08 -5.74
C TYR A 74 -1.81 8.42 -6.41
N PHE A 75 -0.66 8.48 -7.08
CA PHE A 75 -0.23 9.65 -7.83
C PHE A 75 -0.65 9.49 -9.30
N HIS A 76 -1.54 10.35 -9.75
CA HIS A 76 -2.04 10.35 -11.11
C HIS A 76 -1.63 11.64 -11.81
N TRP A 77 -0.81 11.51 -12.86
CA TRP A 77 -0.49 12.64 -13.71
C TRP A 77 -1.69 13.02 -14.57
N VAL A 78 -2.17 14.25 -14.39
CA VAL A 78 -3.22 14.84 -15.22
C VAL A 78 -2.55 15.86 -16.14
N PRO A 79 -2.58 15.65 -17.47
CA PRO A 79 -2.07 16.63 -18.42
C PRO A 79 -2.62 18.03 -18.10
N ASP A 80 -1.74 19.04 -18.20
CA ASP A 80 -2.04 20.46 -17.96
C ASP A 80 -2.43 20.86 -16.52
N LYS A 81 -2.67 19.88 -15.63
CA LYS A 81 -3.02 20.12 -14.21
C LYS A 81 -1.96 19.65 -13.23
N GLY A 82 -1.00 18.84 -13.68
CA GLY A 82 0.09 18.36 -12.85
C GLY A 82 -0.20 17.01 -12.18
N MET A 83 0.48 16.75 -11.07
CA MET A 83 0.32 15.51 -10.31
C MET A 83 -0.84 15.64 -9.31
N MET A 84 -1.84 14.77 -9.45
CA MET A 84 -2.92 14.65 -8.48
C MET A 84 -2.60 13.53 -7.49
N MET A 85 -2.76 13.80 -6.21
CA MET A 85 -2.67 12.80 -5.15
C MET A 85 -4.08 12.35 -4.77
N ILE A 86 -4.34 11.05 -4.87
CA ILE A 86 -5.63 10.44 -4.55
C ILE A 86 -5.44 9.51 -3.36
N ASP A 87 -6.15 9.81 -2.28
CA ASP A 87 -6.16 8.99 -1.07
C ASP A 87 -7.09 7.78 -1.27
N LEU A 88 -6.52 6.59 -1.16
CA LEU A 88 -7.25 5.33 -1.20
C LEU A 88 -7.37 4.79 0.22
N GLU A 89 -8.61 4.56 0.64
CA GLU A 89 -8.91 4.01 1.96
C GLU A 89 -8.51 2.53 2.04
N VAL A 90 -7.90 2.14 3.15
CA VAL A 90 -7.46 0.75 3.38
C VAL A 90 -8.53 0.02 4.17
N LYS A 91 -9.17 -0.98 3.54
CA LYS A 91 -10.17 -1.85 4.19
C LYS A 91 -9.56 -3.08 4.88
N GLY A 92 -8.31 -3.42 4.56
CA GLY A 92 -7.66 -4.58 5.16
C GLY A 92 -6.20 -4.73 4.72
N VAL A 93 -5.39 -5.35 5.58
CA VAL A 93 -3.99 -5.66 5.29
C VAL A 93 -3.74 -7.13 5.55
N GLY A 94 -3.40 -7.86 4.49
CA GLY A 94 -3.08 -9.27 4.51
C GLY A 94 -1.61 -9.52 4.16
N GLY A 95 -1.07 -10.62 4.65
CA GLY A 95 0.21 -11.16 4.18
C GLY A 95 0.01 -12.60 3.78
N LEU A 96 0.68 -13.02 2.71
CA LEU A 96 0.80 -14.45 2.39
C LEU A 96 1.77 -15.09 3.40
N LYS A 97 1.46 -16.30 3.90
CA LYS A 97 2.42 -17.12 4.65
C LYS A 97 3.07 -18.15 3.71
N ARG A 98 4.40 -18.29 3.87
CA ARG A 98 5.40 -19.32 3.42
C ARG A 98 6.20 -19.01 2.14
N GLU A 99 7.51 -19.33 2.02
CA GLU A 99 8.39 -20.42 2.54
C GLU A 99 9.86 -19.98 2.84
N LYS A 100 10.67 -20.87 3.44
CA LYS A 100 12.15 -20.77 3.54
C LYS A 100 12.81 -21.02 2.18
N LEU A 101 13.89 -20.30 1.86
CA LEU A 101 14.86 -20.78 0.87
C LEU A 101 15.62 -21.97 1.48
N VAL A 102 15.74 -23.08 0.74
CA VAL A 102 16.66 -24.19 1.07
C VAL A 102 18.07 -23.77 0.64
N GLU A 103 19.05 -24.05 1.49
CA GLU A 103 20.49 -23.75 1.36
C GLU A 103 21.09 -24.32 0.05
N GLY A 104 22.14 -23.74 -0.55
CA GLY A 104 23.00 -22.63 -0.11
C GLY A 104 23.68 -21.94 -1.30
#